data_AF-A0A7V8Y0Z2-F1
#
_entry.id   AF-A0A7V8Y0Z2-F1
#
_cell.length_a   1.000
_cell.length_b   1.000
_cell.length_c   1.000
_cell.angle_alpha   90.00
_cell.angle_beta   90.00
_cell.angle_gamma   90.00
#
_symmetry.space_group_name_H-M   'P 1'
#
loop_
_entity.id
_entity.type
_entity.pdbx_description
1 polymer ?
#
loop_
_entity_poly.entity_id
_entity_poly.type
_entity_poly.pdbx_seq_one_letter_code
_entity_poly.pdbx_strand_id
1 'polypeptide(L)'
;GPRAVPAEMPQAVAARLDRQTVLYEPDKHFHFLLTENVLRRRLGTGRMMAAQLDRIAQVSTLDTVRLGVIPWTALVPEAPHNSFTIRDERLVTVGTFTTNTTLTDPADVEAYLAVFARFERCAVYDDEARALLAQISREFLELD
;
A
#
# COMPACT_ATOMS: atom_id res chain seq x y z
N GLY A 1 0.26 -20.36 20.49
CA GLY A 1 0.02 -21.06 19.20
C GLY A 1 0.93 -20.46 18.15
N PRO A 2 1.37 -21.21 17.12
CA PRO A 2 2.36 -20.69 16.18
C PRO A 2 1.71 -19.56 15.38
N ARG A 3 2.24 -18.36 15.57
CA ARG A 3 1.73 -17.08 15.08
C ARG A 3 2.47 -16.77 13.79
N ALA A 4 1.72 -16.63 12.69
CA ALA A 4 2.30 -16.32 11.39
C ALA A 4 3.11 -15.03 11.47
N VAL A 5 4.33 -15.12 10.96
CA VAL A 5 5.38 -14.09 10.87
C VAL A 5 5.17 -13.26 9.57
N PRO A 6 5.83 -12.11 9.40
CA PRO A 6 5.43 -11.04 8.49
C PRO A 6 5.81 -11.27 7.02
N ALA A 7 5.25 -12.32 6.43
CA ALA A 7 5.02 -12.41 4.99
C ALA A 7 3.76 -11.62 4.56
N GLU A 8 3.06 -11.01 5.51
CA GLU A 8 1.73 -10.44 5.31
C GLU A 8 1.72 -9.08 4.63
N MET A 9 2.82 -8.40 4.30
CA MET A 9 2.69 -7.01 3.79
C MET A 9 2.11 -6.91 2.36
N PRO A 10 2.74 -7.46 1.30
CA PRO A 10 2.13 -7.54 -0.04
C PRO A 10 0.90 -8.45 -0.07
N GLN A 11 0.91 -9.54 0.70
CA GLN A 11 -0.22 -10.46 0.78
C GLN A 11 -1.41 -9.88 1.54
N ALA A 12 -1.25 -8.98 2.52
CA ALA A 12 -2.36 -8.29 3.19
C ALA A 12 -2.85 -7.11 2.39
N VAL A 13 -2.00 -6.40 1.62
CA VAL A 13 -2.48 -5.43 0.64
C VAL A 13 -3.31 -6.14 -0.41
N ALA A 14 -2.77 -7.18 -1.07
CA ALA A 14 -3.52 -8.00 -2.01
C ALA A 14 -4.76 -8.63 -1.35
N ALA A 15 -4.65 -9.24 -0.17
CA ALA A 15 -5.80 -9.82 0.52
C ALA A 15 -6.86 -8.79 0.96
N ARG A 16 -6.47 -7.54 1.19
CA ARG A 16 -7.38 -6.43 1.50
C ARG A 16 -8.06 -5.95 0.23
N LEU A 17 -7.35 -5.85 -0.90
CA LEU A 17 -7.94 -5.63 -2.23
C LEU A 17 -8.83 -6.80 -2.68
N ASP A 18 -8.50 -8.03 -2.25
CA ASP A 18 -9.21 -9.25 -2.60
C ASP A 18 -10.55 -9.41 -1.90
N ARG A 19 -10.62 -8.94 -0.66
CA ARG A 19 -11.75 -9.19 0.25
C ARG A 19 -12.72 -8.00 0.39
N GLN A 20 -12.47 -6.88 -0.28
CA GLN A 20 -13.20 -5.64 -0.01
C GLN A 20 -14.21 -5.29 -1.10
N THR A 21 -15.43 -5.81 -0.96
CA THR A 21 -16.64 -5.19 -1.56
C THR A 21 -16.75 -3.71 -1.20
N VAL A 22 -16.18 -3.31 -0.06
CA VAL A 22 -16.15 -1.93 0.43
C VAL A 22 -15.39 -0.95 -0.48
N LEU A 23 -14.48 -1.40 -1.33
CA LEU A 23 -13.82 -0.54 -2.33
C LEU A 23 -14.80 -0.07 -3.41
N TYR A 24 -15.89 -0.82 -3.62
CA TYR A 24 -16.93 -0.51 -4.59
C TYR A 24 -18.10 0.26 -3.97
N GLU A 25 -18.05 0.56 -2.67
CA GLU A 25 -19.06 1.42 -2.02
C GLU A 25 -18.80 2.88 -2.44
N PRO A 26 -19.75 3.56 -3.10
CA PRO A 26 -19.52 4.87 -3.70
C PRO A 26 -19.19 5.96 -2.68
N ASP A 27 -19.62 5.78 -1.42
CA ASP A 27 -19.42 6.77 -0.34
C ASP A 27 -18.07 6.60 0.38
N LYS A 28 -17.22 5.66 -0.05
CA LYS A 28 -15.94 5.37 0.59
C LYS A 28 -14.79 5.61 -0.35
N HIS A 29 -13.95 6.57 0.01
CA HIS A 29 -12.73 6.90 -0.73
C HIS A 29 -11.50 6.33 -0.01
N PHE A 30 -10.57 5.82 -0.80
CA PHE A 30 -9.34 5.21 -0.31
C PHE A 30 -8.14 5.86 -0.98
N HIS A 31 -7.18 6.29 -0.18
CA HIS A 31 -5.88 6.77 -0.66
C HIS A 31 -4.78 5.86 -0.16
N PHE A 32 -4.19 5.10 -1.07
CA PHE A 32 -3.09 4.19 -0.79
C PHE A 32 -1.76 4.80 -1.25
N LEU A 33 -0.73 4.65 -0.43
CA LEU A 33 0.65 4.93 -0.80
C LEU A 33 1.47 3.67 -0.57
N LEU A 34 2.12 3.20 -1.64
CA LEU A 34 2.99 2.02 -1.61
C LEU A 34 4.40 2.42 -2.03
N THR A 35 5.43 1.90 -1.38
CA THR A 35 6.79 2.03 -1.89
C THR A 35 7.06 0.96 -2.94
N GLU A 36 7.80 1.32 -3.98
CA GLU A 36 8.27 0.36 -4.99
C GLU A 36 9.02 -0.82 -4.36
N ASN A 37 9.77 -0.58 -3.27
CA ASN A 37 10.48 -1.64 -2.54
C ASN A 37 9.54 -2.72 -2.00
N VAL A 38 8.31 -2.38 -1.60
CA VAL A 38 7.33 -3.35 -1.14
C VAL A 38 6.79 -4.18 -2.30
N LEU A 39 6.59 -3.54 -3.46
CA LEU A 39 6.09 -4.18 -4.68
C LEU A 39 7.11 -5.15 -5.27
N ARG A 40 8.40 -4.82 -5.17
CA ARG A 40 9.52 -5.66 -5.65
C ARG A 40 9.86 -6.84 -4.74
N ARG A 41 9.24 -6.97 -3.57
CA ARG A 41 9.59 -8.03 -2.61
C ARG A 41 9.01 -9.37 -3.07
N ARG A 42 9.87 -10.30 -3.49
CA ARG A 42 9.47 -11.65 -3.91
C ARG A 42 9.00 -12.49 -2.73
N LEU A 43 7.71 -12.80 -2.67
CA LEU A 43 7.10 -13.68 -1.65
C LEU A 43 6.54 -14.99 -2.21
N GLY A 44 6.76 -15.25 -3.49
CA GLY A 44 6.43 -16.52 -4.14
C GLY A 44 6.93 -16.57 -5.58
N THR A 45 6.23 -17.31 -6.43
CA THR A 45 6.59 -17.45 -7.85
C THR A 45 6.41 -16.13 -8.59
N GLY A 46 7.17 -15.96 -9.67
CA GLY A 46 7.06 -14.80 -10.55
C GLY A 46 5.64 -14.58 -11.05
N ARG A 47 5.00 -15.64 -11.55
CA ARG A 47 3.59 -15.66 -11.99
C ARG A 47 2.62 -15.24 -10.89
N MET A 48 2.85 -15.66 -9.64
CA MET A 48 2.01 -15.25 -8.51
C MET A 48 2.17 -13.75 -8.22
N MET A 49 3.39 -13.26 -8.19
CA MET A 49 3.68 -11.83 -7.94
C MET A 49 3.13 -10.94 -9.05
N ALA A 50 3.29 -11.34 -10.32
CA ALA A 50 2.73 -10.66 -11.48
C ALA A 50 1.20 -10.55 -11.39
N ALA A 51 0.51 -11.64 -11.06
CA ALA A 51 -0.94 -11.64 -10.88
C ALA A 51 -1.40 -10.70 -9.75
N GLN A 52 -0.63 -10.58 -8.67
CA GLN A 52 -0.92 -9.62 -7.60
C GLN A 52 -0.77 -8.17 -8.06
N LEU A 53 0.28 -7.85 -8.83
CA LEU A 53 0.51 -6.50 -9.35
C LEU A 53 -0.56 -6.10 -10.37
N ASP A 54 -0.98 -7.03 -11.22
CA ASP A 54 -2.08 -6.80 -12.17
C ASP A 54 -3.38 -6.46 -11.43
N ARG A 55 -3.66 -7.14 -10.31
CA ARG A 55 -4.83 -6.82 -9.48
C ARG A 55 -4.73 -5.46 -8.81
N ILE A 56 -3.55 -5.08 -8.31
CA ILE A 56 -3.32 -3.73 -7.76
C ILE A 56 -3.57 -2.67 -8.84
N ALA A 57 -3.08 -2.90 -10.07
CA ALA A 57 -3.30 -2.00 -11.19
C ALA A 57 -4.79 -1.89 -11.57
N GLN A 58 -5.55 -2.99 -11.57
CA GLN A 58 -6.99 -2.97 -11.81
C GLN A 58 -7.74 -2.17 -10.75
N VAL A 59 -7.44 -2.36 -9.45
CA VAL A 59 -8.12 -1.60 -8.39
C VAL A 59 -7.79 -0.11 -8.46
N SER A 60 -6.60 0.26 -8.95
CA SER A 60 -6.23 1.66 -9.15
C SER A 60 -7.09 2.41 -10.18
N THR A 61 -7.96 1.73 -10.92
CA THR A 61 -8.89 2.36 -11.87
C THR A 61 -10.26 2.66 -11.30
N LEU A 62 -10.53 2.33 -10.03
CA LEU A 62 -11.79 2.68 -9.37
C LEU A 62 -11.80 4.15 -8.99
N ASP A 63 -12.89 4.87 -9.27
CA ASP A 63 -13.04 6.30 -8.91
C ASP A 63 -12.94 6.56 -7.39
N THR A 64 -13.20 5.54 -6.58
CA THR A 64 -13.09 5.54 -5.12
C THR A 64 -11.66 5.30 -4.63
N VAL A 65 -10.71 4.99 -5.53
CA VAL A 65 -9.34 4.60 -5.17
C VAL A 65 -8.33 5.54 -5.81
N ARG A 66 -7.53 6.18 -4.95
CA ARG A 66 -6.31 6.89 -5.34
C ARG A 66 -5.10 6.07 -4.90
N LEU A 67 -4.36 5.52 -5.86
CA LEU A 67 -3.15 4.75 -5.60
C LEU A 67 -1.92 5.55 -6.02
N GLY A 68 -1.08 5.90 -5.05
CA GLY A 68 0.26 6.42 -5.27
C GLY A 68 1.32 5.34 -5.07
N VAL A 69 2.32 5.32 -5.95
CA VAL A 69 3.52 4.50 -5.79
C VAL A 69 4.71 5.42 -5.61
N ILE A 70 5.54 5.22 -4.59
CA ILE A 70 6.77 5.97 -4.37
C ILE A 70 7.90 5.20 -5.07
N PRO A 71 8.46 5.73 -6.17
CA PRO A 71 9.55 5.08 -6.88
C PRO A 71 10.78 4.93 -5.99
N TRP A 72 11.60 3.91 -6.23
CA TRP A 72 12.85 3.69 -5.46
C TRP A 72 13.87 4.84 -5.64
N THR A 73 13.73 5.60 -6.72
CA THR A 73 14.55 6.78 -7.04
C THR A 73 14.09 8.05 -6.32
N ALA A 74 12.91 8.06 -5.70
CA ALA A 74 12.40 9.22 -4.99
C ALA A 74 13.16 9.45 -3.68
N LEU A 75 13.54 10.70 -3.43
CA LEU A 75 14.09 11.10 -2.13
C LEU A 75 12.95 11.21 -1.12
N VAL A 76 12.83 10.21 -0.24
CA VAL A 76 11.82 10.22 0.81
C VAL A 76 12.28 11.06 2.01
N PRO A 77 11.38 11.84 2.63
CA PRO A 77 11.75 12.77 3.69
C PRO A 77 12.01 12.06 5.03
N GLU A 78 11.56 10.81 5.18
CA GLU A 78 11.87 9.92 6.31
C GLU A 78 11.65 8.46 5.89
N ALA A 79 12.27 7.52 6.60
CA ALA A 79 11.98 6.09 6.42
C ALA A 79 10.66 5.75 7.12
N PRO A 80 9.68 5.13 6.43
CA PRO A 80 8.46 4.69 7.10
C PRO A 80 8.80 3.58 8.10
N HIS A 81 8.68 3.89 9.40
CA HIS A 81 9.04 2.96 10.48
C HIS A 81 8.09 1.75 10.53
N ASN A 82 6.79 2.00 10.32
CA ASN A 82 5.73 1.00 10.30
C ASN A 82 4.67 1.42 9.27
N SER A 83 3.91 0.46 8.75
CA SER A 83 2.70 0.78 7.98
C SER A 83 1.61 1.31 8.91
N PHE A 84 0.89 2.32 8.46
CA PHE A 84 -0.25 2.87 9.19
C PHE A 84 -1.45 3.09 8.27
N THR A 85 -2.62 3.22 8.86
CA THR A 85 -3.87 3.57 8.16
C THR A 85 -4.57 4.67 8.92
N ILE A 86 -5.01 5.71 8.20
CA ILE A 86 -5.82 6.79 8.75
C ILE A 86 -7.26 6.56 8.30
N ARG A 87 -8.22 6.70 9.22
CA ARG A 87 -9.64 6.59 8.94
C ARG A 87 -10.38 7.82 9.45
N ASP A 88 -11.20 8.40 8.57
CA ASP A 88 -12.05 9.56 8.82
C ASP A 88 -11.31 10.75 9.45
N GLU A 89 -9.99 10.86 9.21
CA GLU A 89 -9.10 11.86 9.83
C GLU A 89 -9.20 11.93 11.36
N ARG A 90 -9.56 10.82 12.00
CA ARG A 90 -9.86 10.75 13.44
C ARG A 90 -9.23 9.57 14.14
N LEU A 91 -8.78 8.58 13.38
CA LEU A 91 -8.23 7.35 13.92
C LEU A 91 -7.05 6.90 13.07
N VAL A 92 -5.93 6.64 13.73
CA VAL A 92 -4.75 6.03 13.14
C VAL A 92 -4.62 4.62 13.70
N THR A 93 -4.39 3.64 12.83
CA THR A 93 -3.95 2.31 13.24
C THR A 93 -2.53 2.10 12.73
N VAL A 94 -1.62 1.76 13.64
CA VAL A 94 -0.22 1.44 13.34
C VAL A 94 0.00 -0.03 13.59
N GLY A 95 0.38 -0.77 12.55
CA GLY A 95 0.67 -2.19 12.66
C GLY A 95 2.15 -2.44 12.87
N THR A 96 2.48 -3.21 13.90
CA THR A 96 3.80 -3.82 14.07
C THR A 96 3.69 -5.32 13.85
N PHE A 97 4.82 -6.02 13.79
CA PHE A 97 4.82 -7.48 13.71
C PHE A 97 4.13 -8.15 14.90
N THR A 98 4.00 -7.46 16.04
CA THR A 98 3.49 -8.09 17.25
C THR A 98 2.17 -7.55 17.75
N THR A 99 1.86 -6.29 17.44
CA THR A 99 0.74 -5.54 17.98
C THR A 99 0.18 -4.57 16.94
N ASN A 100 -1.12 -4.27 17.05
CA ASN A 100 -1.72 -3.11 16.39
C ASN A 100 -2.03 -2.06 17.46
N THR A 101 -1.51 -0.86 17.28
CA THR A 101 -1.78 0.29 18.15
C THR A 101 -2.82 1.18 17.47
N THR A 102 -3.86 1.56 18.21
CA THR A 102 -4.86 2.53 17.73
C THR A 102 -4.65 3.86 18.45
N LEU A 103 -4.50 4.93 17.68
CA LEU A 103 -4.35 6.29 18.16
C LEU A 103 -5.61 7.09 17.78
N THR A 104 -6.14 7.83 18.74
CA THR A 104 -7.33 8.69 18.56
C THR A 104 -7.12 10.10 19.14
N ASP A 105 -5.95 10.36 19.72
CA ASP A 105 -5.57 11.72 20.15
C ASP A 105 -5.46 12.61 18.90
N PRO A 106 -6.15 13.76 18.85
CA PRO A 106 -6.09 14.65 17.70
C PRO A 106 -4.67 15.07 17.29
N ALA A 107 -3.76 15.27 18.25
CA ALA A 107 -2.38 15.66 17.95
C ALA A 107 -1.59 14.52 17.29
N ASP A 108 -1.81 13.27 17.73
CA ASP A 108 -1.23 12.09 17.07
C ASP A 108 -1.79 11.95 15.65
N VAL A 109 -3.11 12.08 15.48
CA VAL A 109 -3.75 11.96 14.16
C VAL A 109 -3.22 13.03 13.19
N GLU A 110 -3.09 14.28 13.64
CA GLU A 110 -2.54 15.38 12.86
C GLU A 110 -1.08 15.12 12.44
N ALA A 111 -0.26 14.57 13.35
CA ALA A 111 1.12 14.18 13.02
C ALA A 111 1.18 13.12 11.92
N TYR A 112 0.33 12.08 11.98
CA TYR A 112 0.28 11.04 10.95
C TYR A 112 -0.27 11.55 9.62
N LEU A 113 -1.23 12.48 9.64
CA LEU A 113 -1.69 13.17 8.42
C LEU A 113 -0.57 13.94 7.76
N ALA A 114 0.24 14.68 8.54
CA ALA A 114 1.39 15.41 8.03
C ALA A 114 2.46 14.49 7.42
N VAL A 115 2.70 13.33 8.05
CA VAL A 115 3.59 12.28 7.52
C VAL A 115 3.04 11.72 6.21
N PHE A 116 1.76 11.38 6.15
CA PHE A 116 1.13 10.88 4.93
C PHE A 116 1.25 11.88 3.78
N ALA A 117 0.92 13.16 4.03
CA ALA A 117 1.02 14.22 3.03
C ALA A 117 2.46 14.45 2.54
N ARG A 118 3.47 14.20 3.39
CA ARG A 118 4.89 14.25 3.00
C ARG A 118 5.25 13.14 2.02
N PHE A 119 4.81 11.91 2.27
CA PHE A 119 5.03 10.78 1.37
C PHE A 119 4.22 10.91 0.08
N GLU A 120 3.02 11.48 0.16
CA GLU A 120 2.15 11.73 -0.99
C GLU A 120 2.86 12.53 -2.09
N ARG A 121 3.66 13.53 -1.70
CA ARG A 121 4.43 14.38 -2.61
C ARG A 121 5.59 13.67 -3.32
N CYS A 122 5.98 12.50 -2.83
CA CYS A 122 7.04 11.68 -3.43
C CYS A 122 6.48 10.60 -4.37
N ALA A 123 5.16 10.43 -4.41
CA ALA A 123 4.52 9.37 -5.16
C ALA A 123 4.16 9.79 -6.58
N VAL A 124 4.23 8.83 -7.49
CA VAL A 124 3.65 8.88 -8.83
C VAL A 124 2.24 8.26 -8.78
N TYR A 125 1.35 8.71 -9.66
CA TYR A 125 -0.06 8.32 -9.66
C TYR A 125 -0.52 7.87 -11.06
N ASP A 126 -1.74 7.35 -11.11
CA ASP A 126 -2.46 7.05 -12.35
C ASP A 126 -1.65 6.23 -13.35
N ASP A 127 -1.46 6.72 -14.57
CA ASP A 127 -0.75 6.01 -15.63
C ASP A 127 0.71 5.75 -15.28
N GLU A 128 1.37 6.66 -14.56
CA GLU A 128 2.77 6.49 -14.17
C GLU A 128 2.91 5.39 -13.10
N ALA A 129 1.99 5.36 -12.12
CA ALA A 129 1.92 4.27 -11.14
C ALA A 129 1.62 2.92 -11.81
N ARG A 130 0.66 2.88 -12.75
CA ARG A 130 0.31 1.66 -13.51
C ARG A 130 1.45 1.20 -14.40
N ALA A 131 2.19 2.11 -15.03
CA ALA A 131 3.36 1.78 -15.83
C ALA A 131 4.46 1.13 -14.97
N LEU A 132 4.69 1.67 -13.77
CA LEU A 132 5.64 1.10 -12.81
C LEU A 132 5.20 -0.30 -12.34
N LEU A 133 3.93 -0.49 -12.00
CA LEU A 133 3.37 -1.80 -11.64
C LEU A 133 3.54 -2.82 -12.77
N ALA A 134 3.22 -2.43 -14.01
CA ALA A 134 3.36 -3.28 -15.17
C ALA A 134 4.84 -3.64 -15.47
N GLN A 135 5.76 -2.71 -15.22
CA GLN A 135 7.19 -2.98 -15.32
C GLN A 135 7.62 -4.05 -14.32
N ILE A 136 7.30 -3.87 -13.03
CA ILE A 136 7.66 -4.83 -11.98
C ILE A 136 7.00 -6.21 -12.25
N SER A 137 5.77 -6.23 -12.78
CA SER A 137 5.05 -7.45 -13.16
C SER A 137 5.83 -8.25 -14.21
N ARG A 138 6.33 -7.59 -15.27
CA ARG A 138 7.18 -8.23 -16.29
C ARG A 138 8.47 -8.78 -15.71
N GLU A 139 9.15 -8.01 -14.87
CA GLU A 139 10.40 -8.44 -14.23
C GLU A 139 10.17 -9.69 -13.36
N PHE A 140 9.03 -9.81 -12.68
CA PHE A 140 8.70 -11.04 -11.95
C PHE A 140 8.47 -12.24 -12.87
N LEU A 141 7.83 -12.07 -14.02
CA LEU A 141 7.61 -13.15 -14.99
C LEU A 141 8.92 -13.69 -15.58
N GLU A 142 9.99 -12.90 -15.59
CA GLU A 142 11.33 -13.33 -16.02
C GLU A 142 12.07 -14.18 -14.97
N LEU A 143 11.55 -14.27 -13.74
CA LEU A 143 12.16 -15.03 -12.63
C LEU A 143 11.66 -16.48 -12.48
N ASP A 144 10.77 -16.92 -13.38
CA ASP A 144 10.23 -18.29 -13.45
C ASP A 144 10.75 -19.02 -14.71
#